data_AF-A0A067WIW7-F1
#
_entry.id   AF-A0A067WIW7-F1
#
_cell.length_a   1.000
_cell.length_b   1.000
_cell.length_c   1.000
_cell.angle_alpha   90.00
_cell.angle_beta   90.00
_cell.angle_gamma   90.00
#
_symmetry.space_group_name_H-M   'P 1'
#
loop_
_entity.id
_entity.type
_entity.pdbx_description
1 polymer ?
#
loop_
_entity_poly.entity_id
_entity_poly.type
_entity_poly.pdbx_seq_one_letter_code
_entity_poly.pdbx_strand_id
1 'polypeptide(L)'
;MTAALFYVSCTGSDLKWNKKLYHSVPIFLCFNSIGIKYIVICNMLVNAENLGFNEEEQSTKDCGKVVRCYSIPMLEKHLRQNGLRPTRQRLELANMIFSQGNRHIAAEELYEEAIKLGVPVSLATVYNTLHQFTEAGLLRIIAVEGSKTWFDTNTSDHYHFYIEGENRILDIPCNLEGAPIIGNLPKPPEGMEISHVDLIVRLKPKN
;
A
#
# COMPACT_ATOMS: atom_id res chain seq x y z
N MET A 1 6.89 12.07 -33.47
CA MET A 1 6.30 12.91 -32.41
C MET A 1 7.31 13.02 -31.28
N THR A 2 7.85 14.21 -31.05
CA THR A 2 8.94 14.47 -30.10
C THR A 2 8.35 14.67 -28.71
N ALA A 3 8.57 13.72 -27.80
CA ALA A 3 8.22 13.89 -26.38
C ALA A 3 9.32 14.71 -25.69
N ALA A 4 8.94 15.83 -25.05
CA ALA A 4 9.84 16.57 -24.19
C ALA A 4 9.73 16.03 -22.77
N LEU A 5 10.82 15.51 -22.22
CA LEU A 5 10.89 15.21 -20.79
C LEU A 5 11.28 16.49 -20.06
N PHE A 6 10.45 16.90 -19.11
CA PHE A 6 10.78 17.95 -18.16
C PHE A 6 11.40 17.29 -16.93
N TYR A 7 12.57 17.76 -16.51
CA TYR A 7 13.11 17.38 -15.21
C TYR A 7 13.41 18.63 -14.40
N VAL A 8 13.22 18.48 -13.09
CA VAL A 8 13.47 19.51 -12.09
C VAL A 8 14.87 19.26 -11.53
N SER A 9 15.73 20.28 -11.59
CA SER A 9 17.01 20.25 -10.87
C SER A 9 16.94 21.21 -9.68
N CYS A 10 17.17 20.69 -8.48
CA CYS A 10 17.41 21.51 -7.29
C CYS A 10 18.91 21.79 -7.17
N THR A 11 19.27 23.07 -7.18
CA THR A 11 20.58 23.53 -6.71
C THR A 11 20.33 24.54 -5.60
N GLY A 12 20.38 24.09 -4.34
CA GLY A 12 19.95 24.89 -3.19
C GLY A 12 18.42 24.98 -3.05
N SER A 13 17.92 26.07 -2.46
CA SER A 13 16.49 26.30 -2.14
C SER A 13 15.61 26.71 -3.32
N ASP A 14 16.16 26.85 -4.54
CA ASP A 14 15.41 27.26 -5.73
C ASP A 14 15.28 26.14 -6.77
N LEU A 15 14.06 26.02 -7.33
CA LEU A 15 13.68 25.08 -8.39
C LEU A 15 13.89 25.73 -9.77
N LYS A 16 14.71 25.12 -10.63
CA LYS A 16 14.85 25.53 -12.04
C LYS A 16 14.49 24.39 -13.00
N TRP A 17 13.72 24.72 -14.04
CA TRP A 17 13.29 23.81 -15.10
C TRP A 17 14.29 23.83 -16.26
N ASN A 18 14.81 22.65 -16.66
CA ASN A 18 15.75 22.53 -17.77
C ASN A 18 15.24 21.53 -18.82
N LYS A 19 15.53 21.81 -20.09
CA LYS A 19 15.11 21.01 -21.25
C LYS A 19 16.34 20.40 -21.91
N LYS A 20 16.39 19.06 -22.05
CA LYS A 20 17.39 18.36 -22.87
C LYS A 20 16.73 17.27 -23.70
N LEU A 21 17.07 17.23 -24.99
CA LEU A 21 16.44 16.37 -25.99
C LEU A 21 17.21 15.05 -26.12
N TYR A 22 16.53 13.91 -25.95
CA TYR A 22 17.01 12.59 -26.37
C TYR A 22 15.92 11.86 -27.14
N HIS A 23 16.34 11.02 -28.10
CA HIS A 23 15.45 10.35 -29.04
C HIS A 23 14.76 9.11 -28.42
N SER A 24 13.44 9.08 -28.63
CA SER A 24 12.53 7.93 -28.84
C SER A 24 12.20 6.91 -27.75
N VAL A 25 12.68 7.02 -26.49
CA VAL A 25 12.21 6.14 -25.40
C VAL A 25 11.94 6.96 -24.12
N PRO A 26 10.77 6.83 -23.48
CA PRO A 26 10.51 7.52 -22.21
C PRO A 26 11.35 6.89 -21.09
N ILE A 27 12.26 7.68 -20.53
CA ILE A 27 13.11 7.30 -19.38
C ILE A 27 12.58 8.10 -18.18
N PHE A 28 12.18 7.43 -17.11
CA PHE A 28 11.84 8.07 -15.85
C PHE A 28 13.05 7.99 -14.91
N LEU A 29 13.57 9.16 -14.52
CA LEU A 29 14.70 9.29 -13.60
C LEU A 29 14.17 9.70 -12.23
N CYS A 30 14.37 8.84 -11.23
CA CYS A 30 14.04 9.14 -9.83
C CYS A 30 15.30 9.70 -9.15
N PHE A 31 15.23 10.94 -8.67
CA PHE A 31 16.33 11.61 -7.97
C PHE A 31 16.00 11.72 -6.48
N ASN A 32 16.96 11.37 -5.62
CA ASN A 32 16.98 11.80 -4.22
C ASN A 32 18.23 12.70 -4.01
N SER A 33 18.37 13.34 -2.84
CA SER A 33 19.39 14.37 -2.53
C SER A 33 20.87 13.96 -2.71
N ILE A 34 21.16 12.74 -3.17
CA ILE A 34 22.50 12.15 -3.33
C ILE A 34 22.72 11.52 -4.75
N GLY A 35 21.72 11.56 -5.66
CA GLY A 35 21.86 11.06 -7.05
C GLY A 35 20.88 9.92 -7.45
N ILE A 36 21.05 9.38 -8.67
CA ILE A 36 20.16 8.38 -9.32
C ILE A 36 20.45 6.98 -8.74
N LYS A 37 19.44 6.28 -8.18
CA LYS A 37 19.58 4.91 -7.62
C LYS A 37 19.07 3.78 -8.53
N TYR A 38 18.12 4.03 -9.42
CA TYR A 38 17.59 3.04 -10.36
C TYR A 38 17.24 3.72 -11.67
N ILE A 39 17.43 3.00 -12.79
CA ILE A 39 16.97 3.44 -14.11
C ILE A 39 15.83 2.50 -14.51
N VAL A 40 14.64 3.06 -14.72
CA VAL A 40 13.52 2.31 -15.29
C VAL A 40 13.62 2.42 -16.81
N ILE A 41 13.98 1.31 -17.46
CA ILE A 41 13.94 1.16 -18.93
C ILE A 41 12.93 0.06 -19.23
N CYS A 42 11.84 0.40 -19.94
CA CYS A 42 10.91 -0.56 -20.55
C CYS A 42 10.62 -1.83 -19.72
N ASN A 43 9.99 -1.66 -18.55
CA ASN A 43 9.48 -2.77 -17.72
C ASN A 43 10.52 -3.81 -17.24
N MET A 44 11.82 -3.50 -17.29
CA MET A 44 12.88 -4.23 -16.58
C MET A 44 13.56 -3.32 -15.55
N LEU A 45 13.75 -3.85 -14.34
CA LEU A 45 14.62 -3.25 -13.32
C LEU A 45 16.05 -3.74 -13.58
N VAL A 46 16.97 -2.81 -13.87
CA VAL A 46 18.41 -3.09 -13.93
C VAL A 46 19.08 -2.48 -12.71
N ASN A 47 19.88 -3.28 -12.02
CA ASN A 47 20.47 -2.95 -10.72
C ASN A 47 21.71 -2.06 -10.88
N ALA A 48 21.80 -0.98 -10.10
CA ALA A 48 22.98 -0.10 -10.05
C ALA A 48 24.08 -0.64 -9.10
N GLU A 49 24.14 -1.96 -8.90
CA GLU A 49 24.88 -2.66 -7.82
C GLU A 49 26.41 -2.68 -7.92
N ASN A 50 27.06 -1.81 -8.70
CA ASN A 50 28.52 -1.65 -8.56
C ASN A 50 28.94 -0.67 -7.45
N LEU A 51 28.02 -0.18 -6.60
CA LEU A 51 28.31 0.99 -5.76
C LEU A 51 27.99 0.89 -4.25
N GLY A 52 27.71 -0.29 -3.70
CA GLY A 52 27.84 -0.56 -2.24
C GLY A 52 27.23 0.49 -1.29
N PHE A 53 25.90 0.56 -1.19
CA PHE A 53 25.21 1.43 -0.21
C PHE A 53 24.33 0.63 0.77
N ASN A 54 24.39 1.05 2.04
CA ASN A 54 23.75 0.46 3.20
C ASN A 54 22.21 0.59 3.18
N GLU A 55 21.55 -0.39 3.78
CA GLU A 55 20.09 -0.52 3.92
C GLU A 55 19.51 0.56 4.85
N GLU A 56 18.70 1.47 4.30
CA GLU A 56 17.86 2.38 5.07
C GLU A 56 16.44 2.43 4.51
N GLU A 57 15.48 2.22 5.42
CA GLU A 57 14.03 2.32 5.24
C GLU A 57 13.65 3.70 4.70
N GLN A 58 13.20 3.78 3.43
CA GLN A 58 12.86 5.06 2.82
C GLN A 58 11.39 5.41 3.04
N SER A 59 11.15 6.14 4.13
CA SER A 59 9.91 6.87 4.39
C SER A 59 9.94 8.22 3.65
N THR A 60 9.20 8.36 2.54
CA THR A 60 8.93 9.70 1.98
C THR A 60 7.80 10.35 2.78
N LYS A 61 8.12 11.42 3.53
CA LYS A 61 7.14 12.21 4.29
C LYS A 61 6.37 13.11 3.33
N ASP A 62 5.22 12.62 2.91
CA ASP A 62 4.11 13.46 2.48
C ASP A 62 2.88 13.05 3.29
N CYS A 63 2.05 14.01 3.68
CA CYS A 63 0.99 13.90 4.68
C CYS A 63 0.26 12.53 4.66
N GLY A 64 0.53 11.68 5.66
CA GLY A 64 -0.29 10.51 5.99
C GLY A 64 -0.18 9.27 5.11
N LYS A 65 0.71 9.21 4.10
CA LYS A 65 0.91 7.98 3.30
C LYS A 65 2.35 7.48 3.39
N VAL A 66 2.62 6.62 4.36
CA VAL A 66 3.84 5.80 4.33
C VAL A 66 3.65 4.73 3.25
N VAL A 67 4.05 5.03 2.01
CA VAL A 67 4.09 4.02 0.95
C VAL A 67 5.30 3.13 1.23
N ARG A 68 5.07 1.98 1.84
CA ARG A 68 6.13 0.99 2.05
C ARG A 68 6.31 0.16 0.78
N CYS A 69 7.33 0.46 0.00
CA CYS A 69 7.76 -0.45 -1.07
C CYS A 69 8.68 -1.50 -0.44
N TYR A 70 8.30 -2.77 -0.50
CA TYR A 70 9.12 -3.84 0.07
C TYR A 70 9.93 -4.55 -1.01
N SER A 71 11.24 -4.70 -0.78
CA SER A 71 12.03 -5.72 -1.48
C SER A 71 11.69 -7.11 -0.94
N ILE A 72 11.92 -8.16 -1.73
CA ILE A 72 11.67 -9.55 -1.29
C ILE A 72 12.37 -9.90 0.03
N PRO A 73 13.66 -9.57 0.26
CA PRO A 73 14.31 -9.79 1.55
C PRO A 73 13.62 -9.06 2.72
N MET A 74 13.09 -7.86 2.45
CA MET A 74 12.38 -7.07 3.47
C MET A 74 11.03 -7.70 3.81
N LEU A 75 10.30 -8.25 2.82
CA LEU A 75 9.07 -9.02 3.07
C LEU A 75 9.35 -10.29 3.87
N GLU A 76 10.42 -11.03 3.55
CA GLU A 76 10.80 -12.20 4.32
C GLU A 76 11.04 -11.86 5.79
N LYS A 77 11.81 -10.80 6.05
CA LYS A 77 12.05 -10.29 7.40
C LYS A 77 10.75 -9.87 8.07
N HIS A 78 9.90 -9.12 7.37
CA HIS A 78 8.63 -8.62 7.88
C HIS A 78 7.68 -9.75 8.29
N LEU A 79 7.54 -10.79 7.46
CA LEU A 79 6.74 -11.98 7.78
C LEU A 79 7.31 -12.71 9.00
N ARG A 80 8.63 -12.92 9.05
CA ARG A 80 9.28 -13.61 10.20
C ARG A 80 9.10 -12.85 11.51
N GLN A 81 9.22 -11.53 11.48
CA GLN A 81 9.03 -10.67 12.66
C GLN A 81 7.60 -10.77 13.22
N ASN A 82 6.62 -11.04 12.37
CA ASN A 82 5.23 -11.24 12.75
C ASN A 82 4.87 -12.73 12.92
N GLY A 83 5.86 -13.60 13.15
CA GLY A 83 5.65 -15.02 13.46
C GLY A 83 5.25 -15.90 12.26
N LEU A 84 5.26 -15.36 11.04
CA LEU A 84 4.88 -16.09 9.84
C LEU A 84 6.10 -16.67 9.13
N ARG A 85 6.06 -17.98 8.86
CA ARG A 85 7.04 -18.62 7.96
C ARG A 85 6.89 -18.04 6.54
N PRO A 86 7.95 -17.48 5.92
CA PRO A 86 7.89 -16.91 4.58
C PRO A 86 7.98 -18.03 3.52
N THR A 87 6.85 -18.68 3.25
CA THR A 87 6.76 -19.63 2.13
C THR A 87 6.71 -18.87 0.81
N ARG A 88 7.05 -19.53 -0.31
CA ARG A 88 6.96 -18.92 -1.64
C ARG A 88 5.60 -18.28 -1.89
N GLN A 89 4.50 -18.99 -1.61
CA GLN A 89 3.15 -18.47 -1.79
C GLN A 89 2.85 -17.23 -0.92
N ARG A 90 3.28 -17.23 0.35
CA ARG A 90 3.10 -16.06 1.22
C ARG A 90 3.91 -14.86 0.74
N LEU A 91 5.12 -15.08 0.22
CA LEU A 91 5.94 -13.98 -0.31
C LEU A 91 5.35 -13.38 -1.58
N GLU A 92 4.85 -14.20 -2.50
CA GLU A 92 4.17 -13.72 -3.72
C GLU A 92 2.93 -12.89 -3.35
N LEU A 93 2.06 -13.42 -2.47
CA LEU A 93 0.86 -12.69 -2.02
C LEU A 93 1.22 -11.45 -1.21
N ALA A 94 2.21 -11.52 -0.32
CA ALA A 94 2.68 -10.35 0.44
C ALA A 94 3.24 -9.26 -0.49
N ASN A 95 3.97 -9.63 -1.54
CA ASN A 95 4.46 -8.69 -2.52
C ASN A 95 3.30 -8.01 -3.27
N MET A 96 2.27 -8.77 -3.67
CA MET A 96 1.09 -8.20 -4.32
C MET A 96 0.33 -7.23 -3.40
N ILE A 97 0.21 -7.57 -2.12
CA ILE A 97 -0.52 -6.79 -1.11
C ILE A 97 0.24 -5.52 -0.73
N PHE A 98 1.51 -5.64 -0.35
CA PHE A 98 2.25 -4.56 0.30
C PHE A 98 3.05 -3.67 -0.66
N SER A 99 3.34 -4.11 -1.89
CA SER A 99 4.16 -3.31 -2.82
C SER A 99 3.40 -2.19 -3.54
N GLN A 100 2.09 -2.08 -3.33
CA GLN A 100 1.23 -1.06 -3.95
C GLN A 100 0.85 0.08 -2.98
N GLY A 101 1.46 0.11 -1.79
CA GLY A 101 1.08 1.03 -0.72
C GLY A 101 -0.24 0.62 -0.05
N ASN A 102 -0.82 1.56 0.71
CA ASN A 102 -2.06 1.28 1.44
C ASN A 102 -3.24 1.10 0.48
N ARG A 103 -3.94 -0.04 0.60
CA ARG A 103 -5.12 -0.39 -0.17
C ARG A 103 -6.07 -1.29 0.62
N HIS A 104 -7.36 -1.22 0.26
CA HIS A 104 -8.38 -2.19 0.64
C HIS A 104 -8.45 -3.26 -0.43
N ILE A 105 -8.42 -4.52 0.00
CA ILE A 105 -8.36 -5.68 -0.88
C ILE A 105 -9.48 -6.62 -0.51
N ALA A 106 -10.25 -7.07 -1.50
CA ALA A 106 -11.09 -8.24 -1.33
C ALA A 106 -10.37 -9.51 -1.78
N ALA A 107 -10.70 -10.66 -1.18
CA ALA A 107 -10.05 -11.93 -1.47
C ALA A 107 -10.20 -12.34 -2.95
N GLU A 108 -11.38 -12.11 -3.53
CA GLU A 108 -11.66 -12.41 -4.93
C GLU A 108 -10.85 -11.52 -5.88
N GLU A 109 -10.68 -10.24 -5.54
CA GLU A 109 -9.87 -9.29 -6.34
C GLU A 109 -8.39 -9.69 -6.32
N LEU A 110 -7.86 -10.03 -5.14
CA LEU A 110 -6.48 -10.49 -5.02
C LEU A 110 -6.25 -11.81 -5.77
N TYR A 111 -7.24 -12.71 -5.74
CA TYR A 111 -7.19 -13.94 -6.51
C TYR A 111 -7.17 -13.70 -8.02
N GLU A 112 -8.02 -12.79 -8.53
CA GLU A 112 -8.00 -12.39 -9.93
C GLU A 112 -6.67 -11.74 -10.34
N GLU A 113 -6.11 -10.88 -9.49
CA GLU A 113 -4.77 -10.30 -9.68
C GLU A 113 -3.70 -11.39 -9.75
N ALA A 114 -3.77 -12.40 -8.88
CA ALA A 114 -2.81 -13.50 -8.83
C ALA A 114 -2.85 -14.36 -10.12
N ILE A 115 -4.05 -14.65 -10.63
CA ILE A 115 -4.22 -15.36 -11.91
C ILE A 115 -3.60 -14.56 -13.05
N LYS A 116 -3.89 -13.24 -13.12
CA LYS A 116 -3.37 -12.37 -14.19
C LYS A 116 -1.84 -12.32 -14.20
N LEU A 117 -1.21 -12.44 -13.04
CA LEU A 117 0.25 -12.48 -12.88
C LEU A 117 0.85 -13.90 -12.99
N GLY A 118 0.02 -14.93 -13.21
CA GLY A 118 0.49 -16.32 -13.32
C GLY A 118 0.95 -16.94 -12.00
N VAL A 119 0.52 -16.39 -10.85
CA VAL A 119 0.87 -16.91 -9.53
C VAL A 119 -0.04 -18.11 -9.21
N PRO A 120 0.52 -19.33 -9.03
CA PRO A 120 -0.28 -20.54 -8.85
C PRO A 120 -0.80 -20.66 -7.41
N VAL A 121 -2.00 -20.11 -7.16
CA VAL A 121 -2.72 -20.18 -5.88
C VAL A 121 -4.19 -20.50 -6.10
N SER A 122 -4.83 -21.11 -5.10
CA SER A 122 -6.30 -21.27 -5.08
C SER A 122 -6.95 -20.12 -4.33
N LEU A 123 -8.24 -19.86 -4.56
CA LEU A 123 -9.00 -18.88 -3.80
C LEU A 123 -8.96 -19.18 -2.29
N ALA A 124 -9.07 -20.45 -1.90
CA ALA A 124 -8.94 -20.86 -0.50
C ALA A 124 -7.56 -20.52 0.10
N THR A 125 -6.49 -20.66 -0.69
CA THR A 125 -5.14 -20.26 -0.26
C THR A 125 -5.05 -18.75 -0.04
N VAL A 126 -5.71 -17.96 -0.88
CA VAL A 126 -5.78 -16.49 -0.73
C VAL A 126 -6.51 -16.13 0.57
N TYR A 127 -7.71 -16.64 0.81
CA TYR A 127 -8.44 -16.42 2.07
C TYR A 127 -7.62 -16.81 3.30
N ASN A 128 -7.05 -18.03 3.30
CA ASN A 128 -6.24 -18.50 4.43
C ASN A 128 -5.04 -17.58 4.69
N THR A 129 -4.40 -17.07 3.63
CA THR A 129 -3.25 -16.17 3.78
C THR A 129 -3.68 -14.82 4.33
N LEU A 130 -4.78 -14.25 3.84
CA LEU A 130 -5.32 -12.98 4.32
C LEU A 130 -5.74 -13.05 5.79
N HIS A 131 -6.38 -14.15 6.21
CA HIS A 131 -6.70 -14.38 7.62
C HIS A 131 -5.45 -14.53 8.48
N GLN A 132 -4.45 -15.31 8.05
CA GLN A 132 -3.19 -15.45 8.76
C GLN A 132 -2.43 -14.12 8.89
N PHE A 133 -2.49 -13.27 7.86
CA PHE A 133 -1.90 -11.93 7.92
C PHE A 133 -2.67 -11.02 8.89
N THR A 134 -3.99 -11.16 8.96
CA THR A 134 -4.81 -10.45 9.94
C THR A 134 -4.49 -10.89 11.36
N GLU A 135 -4.41 -12.21 11.61
CA GLU A 135 -4.04 -12.78 12.92
C GLU A 135 -2.63 -12.34 13.35
N ALA A 136 -1.72 -12.17 12.39
CA ALA A 136 -0.38 -11.67 12.62
C ALA A 136 -0.32 -10.13 12.76
N GLY A 137 -1.45 -9.41 12.72
CA GLY A 137 -1.52 -7.95 12.84
C GLY A 137 -0.98 -7.18 11.62
N LEU A 138 -0.82 -7.85 10.48
CA LEU A 138 -0.34 -7.24 9.23
C LEU A 138 -1.47 -6.65 8.38
N LEU A 139 -2.71 -7.10 8.59
CA LEU A 139 -3.91 -6.61 7.94
C LEU A 139 -5.01 -6.37 8.99
N ARG A 140 -5.95 -5.49 8.66
CA ARG A 140 -7.20 -5.29 9.42
C ARG A 140 -8.37 -5.80 8.57
N ILE A 141 -9.32 -6.49 9.19
CA ILE A 141 -10.57 -6.87 8.51
C ILE A 141 -11.56 -5.73 8.64
N ILE A 142 -12.21 -5.38 7.53
CA ILE A 142 -13.35 -4.48 7.49
C ILE A 142 -14.57 -5.30 7.06
N ALA A 143 -15.48 -5.49 8.00
CA ALA A 143 -16.75 -6.16 7.76
C ALA A 143 -17.79 -5.11 7.33
N VAL A 144 -18.09 -5.06 6.04
CA VAL A 144 -19.24 -4.30 5.51
C VAL A 144 -20.38 -5.28 5.27
N GLU A 145 -21.60 -4.87 5.59
CA GLU A 145 -22.79 -5.68 5.32
C GLU A 145 -22.93 -5.94 3.82
N GLY A 146 -22.90 -7.22 3.45
CA GLY A 146 -22.73 -7.70 2.08
C GLY A 146 -21.86 -8.95 2.10
N SER A 147 -21.85 -9.73 1.02
CA SER A 147 -21.12 -11.00 0.98
C SER A 147 -19.58 -10.85 0.94
N LYS A 148 -19.04 -9.62 0.93
CA LYS A 148 -17.61 -9.36 0.70
C LYS A 148 -16.91 -8.88 1.96
N THR A 149 -15.84 -9.56 2.32
CA THR A 149 -14.91 -9.13 3.37
C THR A 149 -13.77 -8.34 2.76
N TRP A 150 -13.48 -7.17 3.33
CA TRP A 150 -12.36 -6.33 2.92
C TRP A 150 -11.20 -6.47 3.89
N PHE A 151 -9.99 -6.49 3.35
CA PHE A 151 -8.74 -6.54 4.10
C PHE A 151 -7.96 -5.26 3.84
N ASP A 152 -7.59 -4.57 4.90
CA ASP A 152 -6.88 -3.32 4.86
C ASP A 152 -5.43 -3.50 5.27
N THR A 153 -4.54 -3.03 4.41
CA THR A 153 -3.09 -2.94 4.68
C THR A 153 -2.71 -1.87 5.70
N ASN A 154 -3.57 -0.87 5.90
CA ASN A 154 -3.40 0.11 6.95
C ASN A 154 -3.99 -0.43 8.26
N THR A 155 -3.12 -0.80 9.19
CA THR A 155 -3.55 -1.33 10.51
C THR A 155 -3.68 -0.25 11.57
N SER A 156 -3.42 1.02 11.25
CA SER A 156 -3.64 2.13 12.18
C SER A 156 -5.12 2.43 12.39
N ASP A 157 -5.45 3.17 13.43
CA ASP A 157 -6.81 3.66 13.64
C ASP A 157 -7.16 4.74 12.61
N HIS A 158 -8.12 4.40 11.75
CA HIS A 158 -8.68 5.29 10.74
C HIS A 158 -10.10 4.85 10.42
N TYR A 159 -10.79 5.65 9.61
CA TYR A 159 -12.20 5.47 9.30
C TYR A 159 -12.42 5.28 7.80
N HIS A 160 -13.57 4.71 7.44
CA HIS A 160 -13.86 4.34 6.06
C HIS A 160 -15.15 4.95 5.54
N PHE A 161 -15.13 5.38 4.27
CA PHE A 161 -16.33 5.53 3.46
C PHE A 161 -16.62 4.21 2.74
N TYR A 162 -17.90 3.85 2.67
CA TYR A 162 -18.38 2.75 1.83
C TYR A 162 -19.35 3.28 0.78
N ILE A 163 -19.04 3.11 -0.50
CA ILE A 163 -19.89 3.57 -1.61
C ILE A 163 -20.87 2.44 -1.98
N GLU A 164 -22.15 2.66 -1.68
CA GLU A 164 -23.22 1.75 -2.06
C GLU A 164 -23.40 1.72 -3.58
N GLY A 165 -23.68 0.53 -4.12
CA GLY A 165 -23.80 0.30 -5.57
C GLY A 165 -22.48 0.02 -6.27
N GLU A 166 -21.36 0.60 -5.80
CA GLU A 166 -20.01 0.29 -6.32
C GLU A 166 -19.30 -0.80 -5.51
N ASN A 167 -19.72 -1.04 -4.27
CA ASN A 167 -19.06 -1.94 -3.32
C ASN A 167 -17.57 -1.59 -3.19
N ARG A 168 -17.28 -0.33 -2.88
CA ARG A 168 -15.91 0.19 -2.75
C ARG A 168 -15.72 0.85 -1.40
N ILE A 169 -14.54 0.65 -0.83
CA ILE A 169 -14.07 1.27 0.41
C ILE A 169 -13.04 2.35 0.10
N LEU A 170 -13.09 3.46 0.84
CA LEU A 170 -12.14 4.55 0.78
C LEU A 170 -11.80 5.02 2.19
N ASP A 171 -10.55 5.39 2.44
CA ASP A 171 -10.17 5.99 3.72
C ASP A 171 -10.73 7.41 3.86
N ILE A 172 -11.19 7.76 5.06
CA ILE A 172 -11.50 9.13 5.45
C ILE A 172 -10.17 9.82 5.83
N PRO A 173 -9.76 10.90 5.14
CA PRO A 173 -8.51 11.58 5.47
C PRO A 173 -8.54 12.18 6.89
N CYS A 174 -7.54 11.83 7.71
CA CYS A 174 -7.46 12.24 9.12
C CYS A 174 -7.17 13.73 9.33
N ASN A 175 -6.80 14.46 8.27
CA ASN A 175 -6.45 15.89 8.29
C ASN A 175 -7.61 16.80 7.88
N LEU A 176 -8.81 16.27 7.65
CA LEU A 176 -9.97 17.08 7.33
C LEU A 176 -10.50 17.76 8.60
N GLU A 177 -10.79 19.05 8.50
CA GLU A 177 -11.70 19.71 9.44
C GLU A 177 -13.02 18.92 9.45
N GLY A 178 -13.34 18.29 10.58
CA GLY A 178 -14.53 17.44 10.71
C GLY A 178 -14.30 15.94 10.62
N ALA A 179 -13.06 15.44 10.82
CA ALA A 179 -12.86 14.03 11.14
C ALA A 179 -13.82 13.61 12.28
N PRO A 180 -14.50 12.45 12.17
CA PRO A 180 -15.54 12.10 13.13
C PRO A 180 -14.91 11.91 14.51
N ILE A 181 -15.40 12.70 15.47
CA ILE A 181 -15.03 12.60 16.88
C ILE A 181 -16.08 11.71 17.56
N ILE A 182 -15.67 10.51 17.97
CA ILE A 182 -16.51 9.65 18.81
C ILE A 182 -16.30 10.10 20.27
N GLY A 183 -17.07 11.10 20.69
CA GLY A 183 -16.90 11.73 22.01
C GLY A 183 -17.41 10.90 23.20
N ASN A 184 -18.15 9.83 22.97
CA ASN A 184 -18.79 9.04 24.02
C ASN A 184 -18.69 7.54 23.75
N LEU A 185 -17.50 6.97 23.94
CA LEU A 185 -17.32 5.52 23.93
C LEU A 185 -17.85 4.92 25.25
N PRO A 186 -18.61 3.82 25.20
CA PRO A 186 -19.10 3.16 26.40
C PRO A 186 -17.93 2.62 27.23
N LYS A 187 -18.09 2.55 28.55
CA LYS A 187 -17.13 1.82 29.39
C LYS A 187 -17.23 0.33 29.07
N PRO A 188 -16.11 -0.36 28.80
CA PRO A 188 -16.15 -1.80 28.62
C PRO A 188 -16.63 -2.48 29.92
N PRO A 189 -17.34 -3.63 29.84
CA PRO A 189 -17.68 -4.45 31.00
C PRO A 189 -16.44 -4.85 31.81
N GLU A 190 -16.64 -5.28 33.05
CA GLU A 190 -15.55 -5.73 33.91
C GLU A 190 -14.74 -6.87 33.24
N GLY A 191 -13.42 -6.75 33.25
CA GLY A 191 -12.50 -7.71 32.63
C GLY A 191 -12.36 -7.57 31.11
N MET A 192 -12.96 -6.56 30.48
CA MET A 192 -12.84 -6.30 29.03
C MET A 192 -12.13 -4.99 28.73
N GLU A 193 -11.47 -4.94 27.57
CA GLU A 193 -10.90 -3.73 26.98
C GLU A 193 -11.47 -3.51 25.58
N ILE A 194 -11.51 -2.25 25.14
CA ILE A 194 -11.88 -1.93 23.75
C ILE A 194 -10.66 -2.19 22.88
N SER A 195 -10.72 -3.22 22.04
CA SER A 195 -9.62 -3.57 21.14
C SER A 195 -9.51 -2.62 19.94
N HIS A 196 -10.65 -2.19 19.38
CA HIS A 196 -10.72 -1.30 18.21
C HIS A 196 -12.13 -0.69 18.11
N VAL A 197 -12.24 0.41 17.39
CA VAL A 197 -13.51 1.03 17.00
C VAL A 197 -13.49 1.21 15.48
N ASP A 198 -14.43 0.58 14.79
CA ASP A 198 -14.63 0.74 13.35
C ASP A 198 -15.76 1.74 13.09
N LEU A 199 -15.46 2.79 12.33
CA LEU A 199 -16.47 3.74 11.84
C LEU A 199 -16.52 3.68 10.33
N ILE A 200 -17.69 3.29 9.82
CA ILE A 200 -17.96 3.16 8.38
C ILE A 200 -19.12 4.08 8.03
N VAL A 201 -18.85 5.07 7.17
CA VAL A 201 -19.86 6.00 6.66
C VAL A 201 -20.32 5.55 5.28
N ARG A 202 -21.61 5.19 5.16
CA ARG A 202 -22.18 4.74 3.89
C ARG A 202 -22.60 5.92 3.02
N LEU A 203 -22.15 5.89 1.77
CA LEU A 203 -22.42 6.90 0.76
C LEU A 203 -23.32 6.31 -0.32
N LYS A 204 -24.32 7.08 -0.73
CA LYS A 204 -25.12 6.82 -1.93
C LYS A 204 -25.13 8.08 -2.81
N PRO A 205 -25.21 7.95 -4.14
CA PRO A 205 -25.34 9.11 -5.02
C PRO A 205 -26.52 10.01 -4.60
N LYS A 206 -26.32 11.33 -4.68
CA LYS A 206 -27.44 12.28 -4.56
C LYS A 206 -28.22 12.22 -5.88
N ASN A 207 -29.48 11.80 -5.80
CA ASN A 207 -30.42 11.89 -6.90
C ASN A 207 -30.79 13.34 -7.20
#